data_AF-A0A2C6WFD2-F1
#
_entry.id   AF-A0A2C6WFD2-F1
#
_cell.length_a   1.000
_cell.length_b   1.000
_cell.length_c   1.000
_cell.angle_alpha   90.00
_cell.angle_beta   90.00
_cell.angle_gamma   90.00
#
_symmetry.space_group_name_H-M   'P 1'
#
loop_
_entity.id
_entity.type
_entity.pdbx_description
1 polymer ?
#
loop_
_entity_poly.entity_id
_entity_poly.type
_entity_poly.pdbx_seq_one_letter_code
_entity_poly.pdbx_strand_id
1 'polypeptide(L)'
;MNYITTYLDRMTKNTFYTSLIEYRQYLDKKLRSIEMYIKYLIERKMYVETLIDNLTIALENKYIDMIDEAYIYCAQEIEDSEIEKIKSELNEMEADYARIESDLSHQAVERANVETECDLIERISLVA
;
A
#
# COMPACT_ATOMS: atom_id res chain seq x y z
N MET A 1 -41.01 -35.00 21.67
CA MET A 1 -40.05 -33.96 21.26
C MET A 1 -40.87 -32.75 20.82
N ASN A 2 -40.64 -31.56 21.36
CA ASN A 2 -41.48 -30.38 21.10
C ASN A 2 -41.20 -29.85 19.68
N TYR A 3 -42.22 -29.82 18.83
CA TYR A 3 -42.16 -29.37 17.43
C TYR A 3 -41.53 -27.97 17.30
N ILE A 4 -41.82 -27.07 18.25
CA ILE A 4 -41.26 -25.71 18.30
C ILE A 4 -39.75 -25.77 18.49
N THR A 5 -39.25 -26.66 19.36
CA THR A 5 -37.81 -26.82 19.59
C THR A 5 -37.07 -27.29 18.35
N THR A 6 -37.63 -28.27 17.62
CA THR A 6 -37.05 -28.75 16.36
C THR A 6 -37.08 -27.70 15.26
N TYR A 7 -38.16 -26.91 15.18
CA TYR A 7 -38.25 -25.80 14.22
C TYR A 7 -37.22 -24.71 14.52
N LEU A 8 -37.10 -24.30 15.78
CA LEU A 8 -36.13 -23.29 16.21
C LEU A 8 -34.70 -23.74 15.94
N ASP A 9 -34.34 -25.00 16.26
CA ASP A 9 -33.01 -25.56 15.98
C ASP A 9 -32.68 -25.57 14.47
N ARG A 10 -33.66 -25.89 13.62
CA ARG A 10 -33.47 -25.84 12.17
C ARG A 10 -33.29 -24.40 11.67
N MET A 11 -34.11 -23.48 12.17
CA MET A 11 -34.02 -22.06 11.80
C MET A 11 -32.68 -21.47 12.21
N THR A 12 -32.22 -21.70 13.45
CA THR A 12 -30.94 -21.16 13.95
C THR A 12 -29.76 -21.70 13.15
N LYS A 13 -29.73 -23.01 12.85
CA LYS A 13 -28.70 -23.60 11.99
C LYS A 13 -28.69 -22.97 10.60
N ASN A 14 -29.85 -22.84 9.97
CA ASN A 14 -29.95 -22.28 8.63
C ASN A 14 -29.48 -20.82 8.58
N THR A 15 -29.90 -20.00 9.56
CA THR A 15 -29.44 -18.62 9.69
C THR A 15 -27.93 -18.55 9.90
N PHE A 16 -27.38 -19.38 10.79
CA PHE A 16 -25.95 -19.42 11.06
C PHE A 16 -25.13 -19.79 9.82
N TYR A 17 -25.50 -20.85 9.09
CA TYR A 17 -24.82 -21.22 7.84
C TYR A 17 -24.91 -20.13 6.78
N THR A 18 -26.06 -19.47 6.65
CA THR A 18 -26.23 -18.36 5.70
C THR A 18 -25.28 -17.21 6.05
N SER A 19 -25.22 -16.84 7.33
CA SER A 19 -24.30 -15.79 7.81
C SER A 19 -22.83 -16.15 7.59
N LEU A 20 -22.44 -17.42 7.77
CA LEU A 20 -21.06 -17.86 7.47
C LEU A 20 -20.72 -17.70 5.99
N ILE A 21 -21.64 -18.09 5.10
CA ILE A 21 -21.43 -17.96 3.65
C ILE A 21 -21.31 -16.49 3.25
N GLU A 22 -22.20 -15.64 3.76
CA GLU A 22 -22.18 -14.20 3.49
C GLU A 22 -20.89 -13.55 3.99
N TYR A 23 -20.46 -13.89 5.20
CA TYR A 23 -19.23 -13.34 5.77
C TYR A 23 -17.98 -13.81 5.02
N ARG A 24 -17.93 -15.08 4.59
CA ARG A 24 -16.86 -15.58 3.73
C ARG A 24 -16.77 -14.80 2.42
N GLN A 25 -17.90 -14.56 1.75
CA GLN A 25 -17.92 -13.76 0.51
C GLN A 25 -17.48 -12.31 0.74
N TYR A 26 -17.79 -11.75 1.91
CA TYR A 26 -17.32 -10.43 2.30
C TYR A 26 -15.80 -10.42 2.46
N LEU A 27 -15.22 -11.39 3.18
CA LEU A 27 -13.78 -11.49 3.38
C LEU A 27 -13.03 -11.71 2.06
N ASP A 28 -13.54 -12.56 1.17
CA ASP A 28 -12.95 -12.78 -0.16
C ASP A 28 -12.86 -11.48 -0.97
N LYS A 29 -13.93 -10.67 -0.95
CA LYS A 29 -13.96 -9.35 -1.60
C LYS A 29 -12.97 -8.39 -0.95
N LYS A 30 -12.90 -8.37 0.39
CA LYS A 30 -11.98 -7.52 1.14
C LYS A 30 -10.53 -7.88 0.81
N LEU A 31 -10.18 -9.16 0.85
CA LEU A 31 -8.83 -9.64 0.53
C LEU A 31 -8.41 -9.24 -0.88
N ARG A 32 -9.28 -9.49 -1.88
CA ARG A 32 -9.02 -9.08 -3.26
C ARG A 32 -8.82 -7.56 -3.41
N SER A 33 -9.59 -6.77 -2.67
CA SER A 33 -9.44 -5.30 -2.71
C SER A 33 -8.09 -4.84 -2.14
N ILE A 34 -7.63 -5.48 -1.06
CA ILE A 34 -6.32 -5.22 -0.45
C ILE A 34 -5.21 -5.60 -1.42
N GLU A 35 -5.29 -6.77 -2.06
CA GLU A 35 -4.31 -7.22 -3.05
C GLU A 35 -4.21 -6.27 -4.25
N MET A 36 -5.35 -5.81 -4.76
CA MET A 36 -5.38 -4.83 -5.85
C MET A 36 -4.74 -3.50 -5.43
N TYR A 37 -4.99 -3.05 -4.21
CA TYR A 37 -4.41 -1.81 -3.70
C TYR A 37 -2.90 -1.93 -3.44
N ILE A 38 -2.43 -3.03 -2.87
CA ILE A 38 -1.00 -3.33 -2.73
C ILE A 38 -0.32 -3.32 -4.10
N LYS A 39 -0.92 -3.96 -5.12
CA LYS A 39 -0.38 -3.96 -6.48
C LYS A 39 -0.25 -2.53 -7.03
N TYR A 40 -1.29 -1.72 -6.88
CA TYR A 40 -1.28 -0.31 -7.27
C TYR A 40 -0.16 0.47 -6.56
N LEU A 41 0.01 0.28 -5.25
CA LEU A 41 1.06 0.96 -4.48
C LEU A 41 2.46 0.55 -4.95
N ILE A 42 2.68 -0.72 -5.27
CA ILE A 42 3.97 -1.20 -5.82
C ILE A 42 4.24 -0.54 -7.18
N GLU A 43 3.26 -0.50 -8.08
CA GLU A 43 3.39 0.16 -9.39
C GLU A 43 3.70 1.65 -9.24
N ARG A 44 2.99 2.34 -8.33
CA ARG A 44 3.24 3.75 -8.03
C ARG A 44 4.62 3.98 -7.41
N LYS A 45 5.06 3.10 -6.51
CA LYS A 45 6.39 3.17 -5.88
C LYS A 45 7.50 3.15 -6.93
N MET A 46 7.47 2.20 -7.87
CA MET A 46 8.45 2.10 -8.96
C MET A 46 8.46 3.36 -9.85
N TYR A 47 7.29 3.93 -10.11
CA TYR A 47 7.18 5.17 -10.86
C TYR A 47 7.84 6.35 -10.13
N VAL A 48 7.57 6.51 -8.83
CA VAL A 48 8.18 7.57 -8.01
C VAL A 48 9.69 7.40 -7.91
N GLU A 49 10.17 6.16 -7.74
CA GLU A 49 11.60 5.83 -7.75
C GLU A 49 12.28 6.28 -9.05
N THR A 50 11.65 6.01 -10.20
CA THR A 50 12.14 6.49 -11.51
C THR A 50 12.20 8.02 -11.59
N LEU A 51 11.23 8.73 -10.99
CA LEU A 51 11.25 10.19 -10.96
C LEU A 51 12.38 10.73 -10.09
N ILE A 52 12.63 10.12 -8.92
CA ILE A 52 13.73 10.48 -8.03
C ILE A 52 15.06 10.30 -8.76
N ASP A 53 15.26 9.17 -9.44
CA ASP A 53 16.48 8.91 -10.22
C ASP A 53 16.71 9.98 -11.30
N ASN A 54 15.66 10.31 -12.07
CA ASN A 54 15.75 11.33 -13.11
C ASN A 54 16.06 12.72 -12.56
N LEU A 55 15.43 13.11 -11.45
CA LEU A 55 15.68 14.38 -10.79
C LEU A 55 17.09 14.44 -10.19
N THR A 56 17.59 13.32 -9.67
CA THR A 56 18.95 13.21 -9.13
C THR A 56 19.98 13.41 -10.23
N ILE A 57 19.80 12.75 -11.38
CA ILE A 57 20.65 12.95 -12.57
C ILE A 57 20.57 14.40 -13.06
N ALA A 58 19.38 14.98 -13.12
CA ALA A 58 19.21 16.38 -13.53
C ALA A 58 19.94 17.35 -12.58
N LEU A 59 19.88 17.09 -11.28
CA LEU A 59 20.58 17.87 -10.26
C LEU A 59 22.10 17.77 -10.44
N GLU A 60 22.62 16.55 -10.60
CA GLU A 60 24.05 16.29 -10.82
C GLU A 60 24.56 16.99 -12.08
N ASN A 61 23.84 16.87 -13.20
CA ASN A 61 24.19 17.55 -14.44
C ASN A 61 24.20 19.06 -14.28
N LYS A 62 23.21 19.62 -13.59
CA LYS A 62 23.16 21.06 -13.32
C LYS A 62 24.35 21.53 -12.48
N TYR A 63 24.78 20.74 -11.51
CA TYR A 63 26.00 21.03 -10.75
C TYR A 63 27.26 21.00 -11.63
N ILE A 64 27.37 20.05 -12.55
CA ILE A 64 28.50 19.98 -13.50
C ILE A 64 28.52 21.23 -14.39
N ASP A 65 27.39 21.59 -14.99
CA ASP A 65 27.27 22.77 -15.85
C ASP A 65 27.71 24.05 -15.11
N MET A 66 27.28 24.21 -13.85
CA MET A 66 27.64 25.37 -13.03
C MET A 66 29.15 25.42 -12.70
N ILE A 67 29.78 24.27 -12.45
CA ILE A 67 31.21 24.18 -12.18
C ILE A 67 32.02 24.56 -13.43
N ASP A 68 31.59 24.06 -14.59
CA ASP A 68 32.24 24.29 -15.88
C ASP A 68 32.08 25.75 -16.34
N GLU A 69 30.90 26.35 -16.20
CA GLU A 69 30.62 27.73 -16.59
C GLU A 69 31.34 28.76 -15.69
N ALA A 70 31.37 28.53 -14.37
CA ALA A 70 31.90 29.48 -13.40
C ALA A 70 33.39 29.27 -13.06
N TYR A 71 34.09 28.34 -13.73
CA TYR A 71 35.48 27.98 -13.46
C TYR A 71 35.74 27.75 -11.96
N ILE A 72 34.88 26.95 -11.34
CA ILE A 72 34.92 26.72 -9.89
C ILE A 72 36.08 25.77 -9.56
N TYR A 73 37.19 26.30 -9.06
CA TYR A 73 38.40 25.51 -8.75
C TYR A 73 38.46 25.00 -7.29
N CYS A 74 37.55 25.44 -6.43
CA CYS A 74 37.48 25.04 -5.02
C CYS A 74 36.02 24.96 -4.55
N ALA A 75 35.78 24.23 -3.46
CA ALA A 75 34.44 24.07 -2.89
C ALA A 75 33.86 25.43 -2.50
N GLN A 76 32.76 25.81 -3.14
CA GLN A 76 31.99 27.01 -2.84
C GLN A 76 30.50 26.68 -2.93
N GLU A 77 29.68 27.44 -2.22
CA GLU A 77 28.22 27.33 -2.31
C GLU A 77 27.75 27.87 -3.66
N ILE A 78 26.91 27.09 -4.33
CA ILE A 78 26.33 27.46 -5.63
C ILE A 78 24.87 27.86 -5.36
N GLU A 79 24.61 29.16 -5.38
CA GLU A 79 23.25 29.71 -5.31
C GLU A 79 22.66 29.73 -6.72
N ASP A 80 21.88 28.68 -7.04
CA ASP A 80 21.17 28.59 -8.32
C ASP A 80 19.70 28.22 -8.09
N SER A 81 18.80 29.03 -8.64
CA SER A 81 17.36 28.87 -8.44
C SER A 81 16.79 27.58 -9.06
N GLU A 82 17.44 27.02 -10.08
CA GLU A 82 17.03 25.77 -10.71
C GLU A 82 17.50 24.58 -9.86
N ILE A 83 18.71 24.63 -9.30
CA ILE A 83 19.19 23.67 -8.30
C ILE A 83 18.23 23.60 -7.10
N GLU A 84 17.84 24.73 -6.53
CA GLU A 84 16.91 24.76 -5.39
C GLU A 84 15.51 24.23 -5.77
N LYS A 85 15.06 24.49 -7.00
CA LYS A 85 13.81 23.92 -7.50
C LYS A 85 13.88 22.39 -7.61
N ILE A 86 14.94 21.85 -8.21
CA ILE A 86 15.12 20.39 -8.35
C ILE A 86 15.20 19.73 -6.97
N LYS A 87 15.91 20.34 -6.01
CA LYS A 87 15.94 19.85 -4.62
C LYS A 87 14.56 19.85 -3.97
N SER A 88 13.77 20.89 -4.18
CA SER A 88 12.40 20.94 -3.66
C SER A 88 11.53 19.82 -4.25
N GLU A 89 11.62 19.59 -5.57
CA GLU A 89 10.90 18.50 -6.24
C GLU A 89 11.36 17.12 -5.74
N LEU A 90 12.66 16.91 -5.53
CA LEU A 90 13.20 15.68 -4.92
C LEU A 90 12.60 15.43 -3.54
N ASN A 91 12.60 16.44 -2.66
CA ASN A 91 12.04 16.33 -1.33
C ASN A 91 10.55 15.93 -1.35
N GLU A 92 9.77 16.48 -2.29
CA GLU A 92 8.36 16.11 -2.46
C GLU A 92 8.20 14.66 -2.91
N MET A 93 9.01 14.20 -3.87
CA MET A 93 8.96 12.83 -4.37
C MET A 93 9.42 11.82 -3.33
N GLU A 94 10.46 12.12 -2.56
CA GLU A 94 10.91 11.28 -1.43
C GLU A 94 9.86 11.18 -0.32
N ALA A 95 9.18 12.29 -0.01
CA ALA A 95 8.06 12.29 0.94
C ALA A 95 6.86 11.47 0.44
N ASP A 96 6.59 11.49 -0.87
CA ASP A 96 5.60 10.63 -1.52
C ASP A 96 6.00 9.14 -1.45
N TYR A 97 7.27 8.83 -1.73
CA TYR A 97 7.81 7.47 -1.63
C TYR A 97 7.69 6.91 -0.20
N ALA A 98 8.06 7.71 0.81
CA ALA A 98 7.96 7.33 2.21
C ALA A 98 6.50 7.07 2.64
N ARG A 99 5.54 7.85 2.13
CA ARG A 99 4.11 7.62 2.35
C ARG A 99 3.64 6.30 1.73
N ILE A 100 4.07 6.00 0.50
CA ILE A 100 3.74 4.74 -0.18
C ILE A 100 4.29 3.53 0.59
N GLU A 101 5.52 3.62 1.11
CA GLU A 101 6.12 2.58 1.98
C GLU A 101 5.29 2.35 3.25
N SER A 102 4.89 3.43 3.93
CA SER A 102 4.03 3.35 5.11
C SER A 102 2.68 2.68 4.79
N ASP A 103 2.05 3.06 3.67
CA ASP A 103 0.78 2.48 3.23
C ASP A 103 0.94 0.99 2.89
N LEU A 104 2.02 0.59 2.21
CA LEU A 104 2.32 -0.81 1.92
C LEU A 104 2.46 -1.64 3.20
N SER A 105 3.18 -1.12 4.19
CA SER A 105 3.32 -1.77 5.51
C SER A 105 1.97 -1.94 6.19
N HIS A 106 1.14 -0.89 6.19
CA HIS A 106 -0.21 -0.95 6.74
C HIS A 106 -1.09 -1.99 6.01
N GLN A 107 -1.05 -2.02 4.68
CA GLN A 107 -1.82 -2.99 3.89
C GLN A 107 -1.34 -4.43 4.10
N ALA A 108 -0.04 -4.65 4.34
CA ALA A 108 0.48 -5.97 4.67
C ALA A 108 -0.09 -6.51 6.00
N VAL A 109 -0.21 -5.63 7.01
CA VAL A 109 -0.86 -5.97 8.29
C VAL A 109 -2.35 -6.25 8.10
N GLU A 110 -3.06 -5.39 7.37
CA GLU A 110 -4.48 -5.60 7.08
C GLU A 110 -4.73 -6.90 6.32
N ARG A 111 -3.86 -7.25 5.35
CA ARG A 111 -3.95 -8.51 4.61
C ARG A 111 -3.81 -9.71 5.55
N ALA A 112 -2.80 -9.70 6.41
CA ALA A 112 -2.57 -10.76 7.38
C ALA A 112 -3.77 -10.92 8.34
N ASN A 113 -4.34 -9.82 8.81
CA ASN A 113 -5.53 -9.86 9.66
C ASN A 113 -6.72 -10.51 8.93
N VAL A 114 -7.00 -10.11 7.68
CA VAL A 114 -8.09 -10.68 6.89
C VAL A 114 -7.85 -12.16 6.58
N GLU A 115 -6.62 -12.57 6.28
CA GLU A 115 -6.24 -13.98 6.12
C GLU A 115 -6.54 -14.79 7.39
N THR A 116 -6.21 -14.26 8.57
CA THR A 116 -6.54 -14.93 9.84
C THR A 116 -8.04 -15.03 10.10
N GLU A 117 -8.83 -14.03 9.68
CA GLU A 117 -10.30 -14.10 9.75
C GLU A 117 -10.86 -15.15 8.79
N CYS A 118 -10.31 -15.27 7.58
CA CYS A 118 -10.67 -16.32 6.63
C CYS A 118 -10.43 -17.71 7.22
N ASP A 119 -9.24 -17.94 7.79
CA ASP A 119 -8.87 -19.21 8.42
C ASP A 119 -9.81 -19.57 9.57
N LEU A 120 -10.20 -18.58 10.38
CA LEU A 120 -11.14 -18.78 11.48
C LEU A 120 -12.52 -19.19 10.98
N ILE A 121 -13.03 -18.52 9.94
CA ILE A 121 -14.33 -18.83 9.34
C ILE A 121 -14.34 -20.20 8.69
N GLU A 122 -13.24 -20.60 8.06
CA GLU A 122 -13.10 -21.96 7.52
C GLU A 122 -13.16 -23.01 8.65
N ARG A 123 -12.43 -22.79 9.76
CA ARG A 123 -12.49 -23.68 10.93
C ARG A 123 -13.88 -23.76 11.55
N ILE A 124 -14.57 -22.62 11.69
CA ILE A 124 -15.94 -22.60 12.22
C ILE A 124 -16.86 -23.40 11.28
N SER A 125 -16.72 -23.21 9.96
CA SER A 125 -17.52 -23.92 8.96
C SER A 125 -17.33 -25.44 8.98
N LEU A 126 -16.17 -25.94 9.43
CA LEU A 126 -15.90 -27.38 9.55
C LEU A 126 -16.56 -28.03 10.77
N VAL A 127 -16.87 -27.25 11.81
CA VAL A 127 -17.40 -27.74 13.09
C VAL A 127 -18.89 -27.38 13.27
N ALA A 128 -19.39 -26.43 12.47
CA ALA A 128 -20.78 -25.98 12.41
C ALA A 128 -21.72 -27.03 11.79
#